data_AF-R5VTT5-F1
#
_entry.id   AF-R5VTT5-F1
#
_cell.length_a   1.000
_cell.length_b   1.000
_cell.length_c   1.000
_cell.angle_alpha   90.00
_cell.angle_beta   90.00
_cell.angle_gamma   90.00
#
_symmetry.space_group_name_H-M   'P 1'
#
loop_
_entity.id
_entity.type
_entity.pdbx_description
1 polymer ?
#
loop_
_entity_poly.entity_id
_entity_poly.type
_entity_poly.pdbx_seq_one_letter_code
_entity_poly.pdbx_strand_id
1 'polypeptide(L)'
;MCSAETPIKTDRVKEDKKVSLEEKLELLEDIMDYDDALKPEMVLADLEEWDSLSTLALAAKVRELYGTNLTSDQILQFETVQDICDYLK
;
A
#
# COMPACT_ATOMS: atom_id res chain seq x y z
N MET A 1 16.01 31.42 -12.59
CA MET A 1 16.97 30.63 -11.79
C MET A 1 16.67 29.18 -12.09
N CYS A 2 17.60 28.47 -12.73
CA CYS A 2 17.49 27.06 -13.05
C CYS A 2 18.45 26.33 -12.12
N SER A 3 17.94 25.47 -11.24
CA SER A 3 18.69 24.50 -10.44
C SER A 3 17.73 23.36 -10.15
N ALA A 4 17.91 22.26 -10.86
CA ALA A 4 18.53 21.02 -10.36
C ALA A 4 17.46 20.15 -9.67
N GLU A 5 16.78 19.31 -10.44
CA GLU A 5 17.11 17.90 -10.62
C GLU A 5 16.84 17.05 -9.38
N THR A 6 15.77 16.27 -9.45
CA THR A 6 15.88 14.86 -9.06
C THR A 6 14.96 14.07 -9.99
N PRO A 7 15.50 13.28 -10.93
CA PRO A 7 14.71 12.27 -11.60
C PRO A 7 14.41 11.21 -10.55
N ILE A 8 13.16 11.14 -10.07
CA ILE A 8 12.70 9.93 -9.37
C ILE A 8 12.63 8.84 -10.45
N LYS A 9 13.76 8.18 -10.64
CA LYS A 9 13.82 6.86 -11.23
C LYS A 9 13.23 5.94 -10.18
N THR A 10 11.92 5.72 -10.23
CA THR A 10 11.36 4.53 -9.60
C THR A 10 11.79 3.37 -10.49
N ASP A 11 12.99 2.89 -10.19
CA ASP A 11 13.56 1.70 -10.80
C ASP A 11 12.62 0.52 -10.53
N ARG A 12 12.45 -0.29 -11.55
CA ARG A 12 11.53 -1.41 -11.59
C ARG A 12 11.96 -2.45 -10.55
N VAL A 13 11.10 -2.72 -9.57
CA VAL A 13 11.14 -4.01 -8.87
C VAL A 13 9.98 -4.84 -9.42
N LYS A 14 10.26 -5.54 -10.52
CA LYS A 14 9.55 -6.77 -10.81
C LYS A 14 10.10 -7.81 -9.85
N GLU A 15 9.41 -8.04 -8.74
CA GLU A 15 9.58 -9.28 -8.01
C GLU A 15 8.20 -9.90 -7.87
N ASP A 16 7.82 -10.65 -8.92
CA ASP A 16 6.76 -11.65 -8.89
C ASP A 16 7.09 -12.66 -7.77
N LYS A 17 6.68 -12.36 -6.54
CA LYS A 17 6.78 -13.26 -5.41
C LYS A 17 5.48 -13.22 -4.63
N LYS A 18 5.03 -14.42 -4.32
CA LYS A 18 3.89 -14.74 -3.48
C LYS A 18 4.02 -14.02 -2.14
N VAL A 19 3.45 -12.82 -2.06
CA VAL A 19 3.46 -11.97 -0.87
C VAL A 19 2.67 -12.67 0.23
N SER A 20 3.37 -13.04 1.32
CA SER A 20 2.79 -13.69 2.50
C SER A 20 2.00 -12.68 3.33
N LEU A 21 1.20 -13.12 4.30
CA LEU A 21 0.43 -12.21 5.16
C LEU A 21 1.33 -11.20 5.87
N GLU A 22 2.51 -11.65 6.34
CA GLU A 22 3.50 -10.78 6.99
C GLU A 22 4.01 -9.70 6.03
N GLU A 23 4.38 -10.05 4.79
CA GLU A 23 4.83 -9.07 3.81
C GLU A 23 3.75 -8.05 3.42
N LYS A 24 2.46 -8.42 3.50
CA LYS A 24 1.35 -7.49 3.27
C LYS A 24 1.24 -6.45 4.38
N LEU A 25 1.46 -6.89 5.63
CA LEU A 25 1.48 -6.01 6.80
C LEU A 25 2.68 -5.06 6.72
N GLU A 26 3.88 -5.60 6.47
CA GLU A 26 5.10 -4.79 6.31
C GLU A 26 4.97 -3.78 5.17
N LEU A 27 4.36 -4.16 4.04
CA LEU A 27 4.13 -3.24 2.93
C LEU A 27 3.14 -2.14 3.29
N LEU A 28 2.13 -2.45 4.10
CA LEU A 28 1.17 -1.46 4.56
C LEU A 28 1.79 -0.52 5.61
N GLU A 29 2.65 -1.04 6.50
CA GLU A 29 3.47 -0.27 7.43
C GLU A 29 4.39 0.70 6.67
N ASP A 30 5.11 0.22 5.64
CA ASP A 30 5.98 1.04 4.78
C ASP A 30 5.19 2.11 3.99
N ILE A 31 3.97 1.80 3.55
CA ILE A 31 3.12 2.78 2.86
C ILE A 31 2.65 3.89 3.79
N MET A 32 2.19 3.52 4.99
CA MET A 32 1.62 4.45 5.96
C MET A 32 2.69 5.13 6.80
N ASP A 33 3.97 4.74 6.64
CA ASP A 33 5.07 5.14 7.50
C ASP A 33 4.74 4.87 8.98
N TYR A 34 4.15 3.69 9.22
CA TYR A 34 3.68 3.27 10.54
C TYR A 34 4.80 2.53 11.27
N ASP A 35 5.24 3.08 12.40
CA ASP A 35 6.38 2.56 13.17
C ASP A 35 6.06 1.26 13.95
N ASP A 36 4.78 0.96 14.18
CA ASP A 36 4.30 -0.18 14.98
C ASP A 36 3.79 -1.34 14.10
N ALA A 37 3.65 -2.53 14.69
CA ALA A 37 3.15 -3.69 13.97
C ALA A 37 1.63 -3.59 13.73
N LEU A 38 1.22 -3.53 12.46
CA LEU A 38 -0.19 -3.57 12.08
C LEU A 38 -0.78 -4.95 12.33
N LYS A 39 -2.04 -4.97 12.76
CA LYS A 39 -2.79 -6.21 12.93
C LYS A 39 -3.91 -6.30 11.91
N PRO A 40 -4.25 -7.50 11.43
CA PRO A 40 -5.38 -7.70 10.52
C PRO A 40 -6.72 -7.22 11.10
N GLU A 41 -6.86 -7.23 12.43
CA GLU A 41 -8.05 -6.75 13.15
C GLU A 41 -8.11 -5.22 13.30
N MET A 42 -7.07 -4.48 12.91
CA MET A 42 -7.07 -3.01 12.96
C MET A 42 -7.93 -2.43 11.85
N VAL A 43 -8.72 -1.42 12.22
CA VAL A 43 -9.56 -0.65 11.31
C VAL A 43 -8.68 0.42 10.66
N LEU A 44 -8.61 0.41 9.33
CA LEU A 44 -7.78 1.36 8.59
C LEU A 44 -8.22 2.80 8.85
N ALA A 45 -9.53 3.05 8.89
CA ALA A 45 -10.09 4.37 9.16
C ALA A 45 -9.83 4.90 10.60
N ASP A 46 -9.38 4.05 11.52
CA ASP A 46 -9.00 4.46 12.88
C ASP A 46 -7.53 4.91 12.95
N LEU A 47 -6.72 4.52 11.96
CA LEU A 47 -5.33 4.94 11.82
C LEU A 47 -5.29 6.36 11.24
N GLU A 48 -4.68 7.31 11.94
CA GLU A 48 -4.51 8.68 11.43
C GLU A 48 -3.61 8.71 10.19
N GLU A 49 -2.73 7.71 10.06
CA GLU A 49 -1.80 7.50 8.96
C GLU A 49 -2.51 6.97 7.70
N TRP A 50 -3.75 6.48 7.82
CA TRP A 50 -4.55 6.02 6.69
C TRP A 50 -5.34 7.18 6.06
N ASP A 51 -4.71 7.82 5.07
CA ASP A 51 -5.30 8.94 4.35
C ASP A 51 -5.36 8.72 2.82
N SER A 52 -5.74 9.76 2.08
CA SER A 52 -5.79 9.72 0.61
C SER A 52 -4.44 9.44 -0.07
N LEU A 53 -3.31 9.71 0.61
CA LEU A 53 -1.97 9.43 0.11
C LEU A 53 -1.63 7.94 0.31
N SER A 54 -1.89 7.40 1.50
CA SER A 54 -1.70 5.98 1.83
C SER A 54 -2.54 5.07 0.92
N THR A 55 -3.80 5.45 0.68
CA THR A 55 -4.68 4.73 -0.28
C THR A 55 -4.13 4.77 -1.71
N LEU A 56 -3.58 5.90 -2.17
CA LEU A 56 -3.00 6.02 -3.50
C LEU A 56 -1.72 5.20 -3.64
N ALA A 57 -0.87 5.21 -2.62
CA ALA A 57 0.35 4.42 -2.56
C ALA A 57 0.04 2.92 -2.59
N LEU A 58 -0.96 2.47 -1.83
CA LEU A 58 -1.45 1.08 -1.91
C LEU A 58 -1.95 0.74 -3.32
N ALA A 59 -2.76 1.60 -3.92
CA ALA A 59 -3.28 1.37 -5.28
C ALA A 59 -2.15 1.24 -6.31
N ALA A 60 -1.12 2.09 -6.21
CA ALA A 60 0.07 2.01 -7.05
C ALA A 60 0.81 0.69 -6.84
N LYS A 61 1.05 0.29 -5.59
CA LYS A 61 1.72 -0.98 -5.26
C LYS A 61 0.94 -2.20 -5.75
N VAL A 62 -0.37 -2.25 -5.53
CA VAL A 62 -1.24 -3.33 -6.05
C VAL A 62 -1.19 -3.41 -7.57
N ARG A 63 -1.20 -2.26 -8.25
CA ARG A 63 -1.08 -2.18 -9.70
C ARG A 63 0.28 -2.65 -10.20
N GLU A 64 1.35 -2.36 -9.47
CA GLU A 64 2.70 -2.83 -9.80
C GLU A 64 2.85 -4.34 -9.57
N LEU A 65 2.35 -4.86 -8.45
CA LEU A 65 2.48 -6.27 -8.06
C LEU A 65 1.57 -7.21 -8.86
N TYR A 66 0.29 -6.86 -9.01
CA TYR A 66 -0.73 -7.74 -9.62
C TYR A 66 -1.14 -7.28 -11.02
N GLY A 67 -0.72 -6.09 -11.47
CA GLY A 67 -1.21 -5.51 -12.72
C GLY A 67 -2.69 -5.09 -12.67
N THR A 68 -3.33 -5.12 -11.49
CA THR A 68 -4.74 -4.78 -11.33
C THR A 68 -4.92 -3.32 -10.93
N ASN A 69 -5.95 -2.67 -11.45
CA ASN A 69 -6.21 -1.27 -11.12
C ASN A 69 -7.13 -1.19 -9.90
N LEU A 70 -6.55 -1.01 -8.71
CA LEU A 70 -7.31 -0.79 -7.48
C LEU A 70 -7.97 0.59 -7.53
N THR A 71 -9.30 0.63 -7.54
CA THR A 71 -10.07 1.88 -7.57
C THR A 71 -10.32 2.39 -6.15
N SER A 72 -10.42 3.71 -5.97
CA SER A 72 -10.74 4.31 -4.67
C SER A 72 -12.00 3.72 -4.04
N ASP A 73 -13.03 3.38 -4.82
CA ASP A 73 -14.24 2.70 -4.31
C ASP A 73 -13.95 1.33 -3.67
N GLN A 74 -12.97 0.58 -4.17
CA GLN A 74 -12.57 -0.71 -3.58
C GLN A 74 -11.79 -0.47 -2.29
N ILE A 75 -10.94 0.57 -2.27
CA ILE A 75 -10.17 0.93 -1.09
C ILE A 75 -11.07 1.43 0.03
N LEU A 76 -12.09 2.21 -0.31
CA LEU A 76 -13.13 2.66 0.63
C LEU A 76 -14.02 1.52 1.14
N GLN A 77 -14.03 0.37 0.46
CA GLN A 77 -14.67 -0.85 0.96
C GLN A 77 -13.78 -1.66 1.89
N PHE A 78 -12.47 -1.36 1.96
CA PHE A 78 -11.59 -1.97 2.94
C PHE A 78 -11.81 -1.30 4.30
N GLU A 79 -12.34 -2.07 5.24
CA GLU A 79 -12.62 -1.59 6.60
C GLU A 79 -11.41 -1.89 7.50
N THR A 80 -10.76 -3.03 7.26
CA THR A 80 -9.66 -3.54 8.06
C THR A 80 -8.43 -3.87 7.23
N VAL A 81 -7.28 -3.97 7.89
CA VAL A 81 -6.04 -4.45 7.28
C VAL A 81 -6.21 -5.86 6.67
N GLN A 82 -7.07 -6.68 7.28
CA GLN A 82 -7.42 -8.00 6.75
C GLN A 82 -8.05 -7.94 5.35
N ASP A 83 -8.90 -6.94 5.07
CA ASP A 83 -9.56 -6.80 3.76
C ASP A 83 -8.53 -6.57 2.64
N ILE A 84 -7.53 -5.71 2.89
CA ILE A 84 -6.39 -5.51 1.99
C ILE A 84 -5.64 -6.84 1.81
N CYS A 85 -5.38 -7.54 2.92
CA CYS A 85 -4.66 -8.80 2.87
C CYS A 85 -5.39 -9.87 2.03
N ASP A 86 -6.72 -9.91 2.13
CA ASP A 86 -7.59 -10.82 1.40
C ASP A 86 -7.70 -10.49 -0.09
N TYR A 87 -7.52 -9.22 -0.45
CA TYR A 87 -7.48 -8.76 -1.85
C TYR A 87 -6.19 -9.18 -2.55
N LEU A 88 -5.05 -9.14 -1.84
CA LEU A 88 -3.71 -9.45 -2.37
C LEU A 88 -3.44 -10.97 -2.52
N LYS A 89 -4.38 -11.76 -3.06
CA LYS A 89 -4.29 -13.23 -3.16
C LYS A 89 -3.40 -13.76 -4.28
#